data_AF-A0A7I8DK48-F1
#
_entry.id   AF-A0A7I8DK48-F1
#
_cell.length_a   1.000
_cell.length_b   1.000
_cell.length_c   1.000
_cell.angle_alpha   90.00
_cell.angle_beta   90.00
_cell.angle_gamma   90.00
#
_symmetry.space_group_name_H-M   'P 1'
#
loop_
_entity.id
_entity.type
_entity.pdbx_description
1 polymer ?
#
loop_
_entity_poly.entity_id
_entity_poly.type
_entity_poly.pdbx_seq_one_letter_code
_entity_poly.pdbx_strand_id
1 'polypeptide(L)'
;MMCFVRHKVLEIKPENYFVSVKNLDSGEVFVQPYDKLIIATGARPIVPPLEGISARNVQLLRTVPDAEQLKHLLVSGKAKKAVVIGGGFIGLEAVENLRRQGVAVTLVEKTDQVMPPLDREMTVDIEKELRQMGVRVILGNGI
;
A
#
# COMPACT_ATOMS: atom_id res chain seq x y z
N MET A 1 -2.80 3.91 31.27
CA MET A 1 -2.43 2.89 30.26
C MET A 1 -1.37 3.50 29.36
N MET A 2 -0.15 2.98 29.39
CA MET A 2 0.97 3.49 28.58
C MET A 2 0.98 2.77 27.23
N CYS A 3 1.07 3.54 26.14
CA CYS A 3 1.20 3.02 24.78
C CYS A 3 2.59 3.40 24.26
N PHE A 4 3.38 2.40 23.88
CA PHE A 4 4.72 2.59 23.32
C PHE A 4 4.64 2.73 21.80
N VAL A 5 4.68 3.96 21.30
CA VAL A 5 4.85 4.23 19.86
C VAL A 5 6.33 4.15 19.48
N ARG A 6 6.64 3.88 18.20
CA ARG A 6 8.02 3.77 17.71
C ARG A 6 8.84 2.71 18.46
N HIS A 7 8.18 1.65 18.88
CA HIS A 7 8.78 0.46 19.49
C HIS A 7 8.54 -0.74 18.59
N LYS A 8 9.61 -1.45 18.21
CA LYS A 8 9.54 -2.62 17.34
C LYS A 8 9.87 -3.87 18.14
N VAL A 9 8.92 -4.78 18.26
CA VAL A 9 9.18 -6.14 18.73
C VAL A 9 10.12 -6.83 17.73
N LEU A 10 11.27 -7.31 18.21
CA LEU A 10 12.29 -7.98 17.41
C LEU A 10 12.11 -9.49 17.46
N GLU A 11 11.84 -10.02 18.66
CA GLU A 11 11.70 -11.45 18.91
C GLU A 11 10.63 -11.72 19.97
N ILE A 12 9.95 -12.86 19.84
CA ILE A 12 9.02 -13.41 20.82
C ILE A 12 9.68 -14.66 21.40
N LYS A 13 9.73 -14.79 22.74
CA LYS A 13 10.21 -15.98 23.47
C LYS A 13 9.04 -16.64 24.21
N PRO A 14 8.27 -17.53 23.56
CA PRO A 14 7.09 -18.15 24.15
C PRO A 14 7.38 -18.97 25.40
N GLU A 15 8.55 -19.61 25.46
CA GLU A 15 8.95 -20.51 26.54
C GLU A 15 9.18 -19.76 27.85
N ASN A 16 9.60 -18.49 27.73
CA ASN A 16 9.95 -17.62 28.84
C ASN A 16 8.97 -16.44 29.00
N TYR A 17 7.90 -16.41 28.19
CA TYR A 17 6.83 -15.41 28.25
C TYR A 17 7.30 -13.96 28.16
N PHE A 18 8.22 -13.65 27.23
CA PHE A 18 8.66 -12.28 26.99
C PHE A 18 8.90 -11.95 25.51
N VAL A 19 8.93 -10.66 25.21
CA VAL A 19 9.36 -10.13 23.90
C VAL A 19 10.58 -9.23 24.07
N SER A 20 11.47 -9.22 23.08
CA SER A 20 12.52 -8.21 22.97
C SER A 20 12.03 -7.04 22.12
N VAL A 21 12.15 -5.83 22.66
CA VAL A 21 11.59 -4.62 22.05
C VAL A 21 12.72 -3.62 21.83
N LYS A 22 12.80 -3.09 20.60
CA LYS A 22 13.70 -1.98 20.27
C LYS A 22 12.94 -0.66 20.28
N ASN A 23 13.39 0.29 21.08
CA ASN A 23 13.02 1.69 20.94
C ASN A 23 13.70 2.25 19.67
N LEU A 24 12.91 2.71 18.70
CA LEU A 24 13.44 3.19 17.42
C LEU A 24 14.03 4.60 17.48
N ASP A 25 13.79 5.34 18.57
CA ASP A 25 14.34 6.68 18.79
C ASP A 25 15.68 6.63 19.51
N SER A 26 15.78 5.88 20.62
CA SER A 26 17.03 5.74 21.37
C SER A 26 17.94 4.63 20.86
N GLY A 27 17.38 3.65 20.12
CA GLY A 27 18.08 2.44 19.70
C GLY A 27 18.20 1.37 20.79
N GLU A 28 17.79 1.66 22.02
CA GLU A 28 17.79 0.76 23.17
C GLU A 28 16.94 -0.50 22.91
N VAL A 29 17.42 -1.64 23.41
CA VAL A 29 16.68 -2.90 23.38
C VAL A 29 16.42 -3.35 24.82
N PHE A 30 15.17 -3.62 25.14
CA PHE A 30 14.76 -4.12 26.45
C PHE A 30 13.82 -5.32 26.33
N VAL A 31 13.63 -6.01 27.44
CA VAL A 31 12.74 -7.18 27.56
C VAL A 31 11.42 -6.76 28.20
N GLN A 32 10.31 -7.17 27.59
CA GLN A 32 8.96 -6.96 28.12
C GLN A 32 8.30 -8.31 28.36
N PRO A 33 8.07 -8.72 29.63
CA PRO A 33 7.30 -9.92 29.95
C PRO A 33 5.81 -9.74 29.60
N TYR A 34 5.12 -10.85 29.35
CA TYR A 34 3.68 -10.90 29.08
C TYR A 34 3.03 -12.16 29.67
N ASP A 35 1.78 -12.08 30.11
CA ASP A 35 0.98 -13.29 30.41
C ASP A 35 0.22 -13.81 29.19
N LYS A 36 -0.19 -12.88 28.32
CA LYS A 36 -0.88 -13.14 27.06
C LYS A 36 -0.32 -12.24 25.97
N LEU A 37 -0.17 -12.77 24.76
CA LEU A 37 0.35 -12.03 23.62
C LEU A 37 -0.70 -11.97 22.50
N ILE A 38 -0.98 -10.76 22.01
CA ILE A 38 -1.81 -10.53 20.83
C ILE A 38 -0.91 -10.08 19.69
N ILE A 39 -0.97 -10.78 18.56
CA ILE A 39 -0.25 -10.41 17.34
C ILE A 39 -1.22 -9.72 16.39
N ALA A 40 -1.06 -8.40 16.27
CA ALA A 40 -1.88 -7.54 15.40
C ALA A 40 -1.01 -6.66 14.49
N THR A 41 0.06 -7.23 13.92
CA THR A 41 1.08 -6.52 13.12
C THR A 41 0.62 -6.16 11.70
N GLY A 42 -0.57 -6.62 11.29
CA GLY A 42 -1.16 -6.35 9.99
C GLY A 42 -0.39 -6.98 8.82
N ALA A 43 -0.57 -6.41 7.63
CA ALA A 43 0.09 -6.85 6.40
C ALA A 43 1.01 -5.75 5.81
N ARG A 44 1.89 -6.15 4.90
CA ARG A 44 2.75 -5.26 4.10
C ARG A 44 2.39 -5.38 2.62
N PRO A 45 2.54 -4.30 1.82
CA PRO A 45 2.39 -4.38 0.38
C PRO A 45 3.35 -5.41 -0.22
N ILE A 46 2.86 -6.15 -1.21
CA ILE A 46 3.70 -7.04 -2.02
C ILE A 46 4.52 -6.14 -2.97
N VAL A 47 5.84 -6.30 -2.94
CA VAL A 47 6.77 -5.59 -3.82
C VAL A 47 7.35 -6.61 -4.80
N PRO A 48 6.99 -6.56 -6.10
CA PRO A 48 7.47 -7.53 -7.08
C PRO A 48 8.99 -7.34 -7.34
N PRO A 49 9.73 -8.40 -7.67
CA PRO A 49 11.16 -8.34 -7.92
C PRO A 49 11.43 -7.76 -9.31
N LEU A 50 11.41 -6.43 -9.44
CA LEU A 50 11.67 -5.72 -10.70
C LEU A 50 12.90 -4.83 -10.63
N GLU A 51 13.62 -4.77 -11.73
CA GLU A 51 14.63 -3.75 -11.93
C GLU A 51 13.99 -2.36 -11.84
N GLY A 52 14.60 -1.47 -11.03
CA GLY A 52 14.07 -0.13 -10.81
C GLY A 52 12.89 -0.04 -9.83
N ILE A 53 12.45 -1.12 -9.17
CA ILE A 53 11.33 -1.07 -8.20
C ILE A 53 11.60 -0.13 -7.01
N SER A 54 12.88 0.11 -6.69
CA SER A 54 13.30 1.04 -5.63
C SER A 54 13.53 2.48 -6.14
N ALA A 55 13.14 2.80 -7.38
CA ALA A 55 13.27 4.15 -7.91
C ALA A 55 12.42 5.15 -7.11
N ARG A 56 12.89 6.40 -7.01
CA ARG A 56 12.28 7.45 -6.18
C ARG A 56 10.83 7.79 -6.53
N ASN A 57 10.38 7.47 -7.74
CA ASN A 57 9.03 7.69 -8.23
C ASN A 57 8.12 6.46 -8.12
N VAL A 58 8.61 5.34 -7.60
CA VAL A 58 7.78 4.19 -7.22
C VAL A 58 7.35 4.39 -5.78
N GLN A 59 6.05 4.37 -5.54
CA GLN A 59 5.46 4.66 -4.24
C GLN A 59 4.54 3.51 -3.83
N LEU A 60 4.57 3.16 -2.55
CA LEU A 60 3.59 2.27 -1.92
C LEU A 60 2.58 3.14 -1.18
N LEU A 61 1.43 2.57 -0.83
CA LEU A 61 0.42 3.26 -0.01
C LEU A 61 -0.08 2.30 1.07
N ARG A 62 0.45 2.42 2.28
CA ARG A 62 0.04 1.59 3.44
C ARG A 62 -0.10 2.40 4.72
N THR A 63 0.77 3.38 4.92
CA THR A 63 0.91 4.14 6.16
C THR A 63 0.65 5.62 5.92
N VAL A 64 0.43 6.39 6.99
CA VAL A 64 0.28 7.86 6.91
C VAL A 64 1.52 8.52 6.27
N PRO A 65 2.76 8.15 6.63
CA PRO A 65 3.95 8.64 5.92
C PRO A 65 3.94 8.39 4.41
N ASP A 66 3.46 7.23 3.95
CA ASP A 66 3.36 6.93 2.51
C ASP A 66 2.39 7.89 1.81
N ALA A 67 1.23 8.16 2.42
CA ALA A 67 0.24 9.08 1.89
C ALA A 67 0.75 10.53 1.83
N GLU A 68 1.47 10.98 2.86
CA GLU A 68 2.11 12.30 2.86
C GLU A 68 3.17 12.41 1.75
N GLN A 69 3.99 11.39 1.55
CA GLN A 69 4.98 11.37 0.48
C GLN A 69 4.33 11.48 -0.91
N LEU A 70 3.27 10.72 -1.15
CA LEU A 70 2.51 10.79 -2.40
C LEU A 70 1.87 12.18 -2.59
N LYS A 71 1.27 12.74 -1.53
CA LYS A 71 0.68 14.09 -1.56
C LYS A 71 1.71 15.16 -1.89
N HIS A 72 2.92 15.09 -1.31
CA HIS A 72 4.00 16.01 -1.64
C HIS A 72 4.40 15.94 -3.12
N LEU A 73 4.47 14.74 -3.71
CA LEU A 73 4.75 14.57 -5.14
C LEU A 73 3.68 15.22 -6.03
N LEU A 74 2.41 15.08 -5.65
CA LEU A 74 1.27 15.67 -6.36
C LEU A 74 1.24 17.20 -6.23
N VAL A 75 1.34 17.74 -5.01
CA VAL A 75 1.29 19.18 -4.73
C VAL A 75 2.48 19.92 -5.35
N SER A 76 3.65 19.28 -5.47
CA SER A 76 4.79 19.87 -6.17
C SER A 76 4.54 20.17 -7.66
N GLY A 77 3.44 19.66 -8.22
CA GLY A 77 3.05 19.84 -9.61
C GLY A 77 3.87 19.03 -10.61
N LYS A 78 4.88 18.28 -10.15
CA LYS A 78 5.80 17.48 -10.98
C LYS A 78 5.14 16.21 -11.55
N ALA A 79 4.16 15.65 -10.85
CA ALA A 79 3.47 14.44 -11.27
C ALA A 79 2.23 14.77 -12.12
N LYS A 80 2.37 14.73 -13.46
CA LYS A 80 1.25 14.90 -14.40
C LYS A 80 0.67 13.59 -14.91
N LYS A 81 1.44 12.51 -14.80
CA LYS A 81 1.06 11.16 -15.22
C LYS A 81 1.41 10.18 -14.10
N ALA A 82 0.54 9.20 -13.87
CA ALA A 82 0.77 8.13 -12.92
C ALA A 82 0.36 6.79 -13.53
N VAL A 83 1.10 5.74 -13.15
CA VAL A 83 0.73 4.36 -13.40
C VAL A 83 0.36 3.74 -12.06
N VAL A 84 -0.84 3.17 -11.98
CA VAL A 84 -1.29 2.37 -10.84
C VAL A 84 -1.19 0.90 -11.25
N ILE A 85 -0.51 0.10 -10.44
CA ILE A 85 -0.31 -1.33 -10.67
C ILE A 85 -1.20 -2.08 -9.67
N GLY A 86 -2.13 -2.88 -10.19
CA GLY A 86 -3.15 -3.59 -9.43
C GLY A 86 -4.51 -2.88 -9.49
N GLY A 87 -5.51 -3.59 -10.02
CA GLY A 87 -6.92 -3.18 -10.17
C GLY A 87 -7.82 -3.68 -9.04
N GLY A 88 -7.26 -4.03 -7.88
CA GLY A 88 -8.03 -4.29 -6.67
C GLY A 88 -8.55 -3.00 -6.01
N PHE A 89 -9.28 -3.14 -4.89
CA PHE A 89 -9.95 -2.03 -4.21
C PHE A 89 -9.04 -0.82 -3.94
N ILE A 90 -7.87 -1.05 -3.33
CA ILE A 90 -6.88 0.01 -3.03
C ILE A 90 -6.38 0.70 -4.30
N GLY A 91 -6.17 -0.06 -5.37
CA GLY A 91 -5.72 0.48 -6.66
C GLY A 91 -6.78 1.39 -7.29
N LEU A 92 -8.05 0.99 -7.24
CA LEU A 92 -9.15 1.80 -7.76
C LEU A 92 -9.35 3.09 -6.95
N GLU A 93 -9.26 3.03 -5.62
CA GLU A 93 -9.27 4.23 -4.77
C GLU A 93 -8.12 5.19 -5.13
N ALA A 94 -6.92 4.67 -5.36
CA ALA A 94 -5.77 5.47 -5.78
C ALA A 94 -6.01 6.10 -7.17
N VAL A 95 -6.56 5.35 -8.14
CA VAL A 95 -6.91 5.86 -9.46
C VAL A 95 -7.90 7.03 -9.35
N GLU A 96 -8.98 6.87 -8.58
CA GLU A 96 -9.99 7.91 -8.41
C GLU A 96 -9.38 9.17 -7.80
N ASN A 97 -8.62 9.03 -6.72
CA ASN A 97 -7.98 10.16 -6.04
C ASN A 97 -6.98 10.88 -6.96
N LEU A 98 -6.16 10.16 -7.71
CA LEU A 98 -5.22 10.75 -8.67
C LEU A 98 -5.96 11.50 -9.79
N ARG A 99 -7.05 10.94 -10.33
CA ARG A 99 -7.89 11.61 -11.33
C ARG A 99 -8.52 12.89 -10.79
N ARG A 100 -9.04 12.87 -9.55
CA ARG A 100 -9.57 14.06 -8.86
C ARG A 100 -8.52 15.17 -8.70
N GLN A 101 -7.24 14.81 -8.60
CA GLN A 101 -6.11 15.76 -8.57
C GLN A 101 -5.62 16.18 -9.97
N GLY A 102 -6.33 15.82 -11.05
CA GLY A 102 -5.99 16.20 -12.42
C GLY A 102 -4.84 15.42 -13.04
N VAL A 103 -4.40 14.32 -12.42
CA VAL A 103 -3.34 13.45 -12.96
C VAL A 103 -3.90 12.57 -14.07
N ALA A 104 -3.17 12.40 -15.16
CA ALA A 104 -3.50 11.38 -16.16
C ALA A 104 -3.07 9.99 -15.65
N VAL A 105 -4.03 9.08 -15.51
CA VAL A 105 -3.80 7.78 -14.87
C VAL A 105 -3.87 6.64 -15.89
N THR A 106 -2.90 5.74 -15.83
CA THR A 106 -2.98 4.41 -16.44
C THR A 106 -3.09 3.37 -15.34
N LEU A 107 -4.12 2.54 -15.39
CA LEU A 107 -4.29 1.37 -14.53
C LEU A 107 -3.79 0.14 -15.28
N VAL A 108 -2.93 -0.64 -14.63
CA VAL A 108 -2.40 -1.91 -15.15
C VAL A 108 -2.78 -3.02 -14.18
N GLU A 109 -3.49 -4.03 -14.67
CA GLU A 109 -3.94 -5.18 -13.90
C GLU A 109 -3.59 -6.48 -14.64
N LYS A 110 -3.03 -7.43 -13.87
CA LYS A 110 -2.53 -8.70 -14.37
C LYS A 110 -3.67 -9.62 -14.85
N THR A 111 -4.78 -9.61 -14.12
CA THR A 111 -6.00 -10.33 -14.49
C THR A 111 -6.74 -9.62 -15.61
N ASP A 112 -7.69 -10.30 -16.23
CA ASP A 112 -8.49 -9.82 -17.36
C ASP A 112 -9.67 -8.91 -16.95
N GLN A 113 -9.77 -8.57 -15.66
CA GLN A 113 -10.78 -7.67 -15.08
C GLN A 113 -10.21 -6.86 -13.91
N VAL A 114 -10.85 -5.73 -13.60
CA VAL A 114 -10.64 -5.06 -12.30
C VAL A 114 -11.43 -5.77 -11.20
N MET A 115 -11.10 -5.50 -9.93
CA MET A 115 -11.73 -6.15 -8.78
C MET A 115 -11.81 -7.68 -8.91
N PRO A 116 -10.66 -8.40 -8.93
CA PRO A 116 -10.63 -9.85 -9.11
C PRO A 116 -11.54 -10.67 -8.16
N PRO A 117 -11.85 -10.23 -6.92
CA PRO A 117 -12.80 -10.95 -6.07
C PRO A 117 -14.27 -10.92 -6.54
N LEU A 118 -14.63 -10.11 -7.53
CA LEU A 118 -16.00 -9.99 -8.05
C LEU A 118 -16.18 -10.83 -9.33
N ASP A 119 -17.41 -11.23 -9.61
CA ASP A 119 -17.75 -11.88 -10.88
C ASP A 119 -17.71 -10.88 -12.05
N ARG A 120 -17.45 -11.39 -13.25
CA ARG A 120 -17.14 -10.56 -14.43
C ARG A 120 -18.23 -9.55 -14.72
N GLU A 121 -19.50 -9.95 -14.66
CA GLU A 121 -20.66 -9.10 -14.91
C GLU A 121 -20.73 -7.88 -13.98
N MET A 122 -20.23 -8.00 -12.75
CA MET A 122 -20.21 -6.89 -11.79
C MET A 122 -19.11 -5.87 -12.12
N THR A 123 -18.07 -6.29 -12.82
CA THR A 123 -16.90 -5.46 -13.12
C THR A 123 -17.04 -4.66 -14.41
N VAL A 124 -18.00 -5.02 -15.27
CA VAL A 124 -18.24 -4.35 -16.56
C VAL A 124 -18.54 -2.85 -16.36
N ASP A 125 -19.44 -2.53 -15.43
CA ASP A 125 -19.80 -1.14 -15.16
C ASP A 125 -18.65 -0.38 -14.48
N ILE A 126 -17.85 -1.05 -13.64
CA ILE A 126 -16.65 -0.46 -13.02
C ILE A 126 -15.62 -0.10 -14.09
N GLU A 127 -15.33 -1.01 -15.03
CA GLU A 127 -14.40 -0.75 -16.14
C GLU A 127 -14.88 0.39 -17.04
N LYS A 128 -16.19 0.42 -17.32
CA LYS A 128 -16.82 1.47 -18.12
C LYS A 128 -16.66 2.83 -17.44
N GLU A 129 -16.95 2.92 -16.14
CA GLU A 129 -16.81 4.15 -15.36
C GLU A 129 -15.36 4.64 -15.37
N LEU A 130 -14.38 3.75 -15.11
CA LEU A 130 -12.96 4.09 -15.16
C LEU A 130 -12.57 4.69 -16.52
N ARG A 131 -13.02 4.09 -17.62
CA ARG A 131 -12.76 4.60 -18.97
C ARG A 131 -13.45 5.94 -19.23
N GLN A 132 -14.69 6.13 -18.76
CA GLN A 132 -15.42 7.40 -18.86
C GLN A 132 -14.74 8.52 -18.07
N MET A 133 -14.13 8.19 -16.93
CA MET A 133 -13.29 9.10 -16.16
C MET A 133 -11.95 9.44 -16.87
N GLY A 134 -11.68 8.86 -18.03
CA GLY A 134 -10.45 9.08 -18.81
C GLY A 134 -9.24 8.29 -18.30
N VAL A 135 -9.45 7.22 -17.53
CA VAL A 135 -8.39 6.31 -17.10
C VAL A 135 -8.05 5.38 -18.26
N ARG A 136 -6.75 5.24 -18.58
CA ARG A 136 -6.29 4.20 -19.50
C ARG A 136 -6.23 2.88 -18.74
N VAL A 137 -7.16 1.97 -18.99
CA VAL A 137 -7.21 0.65 -18.35
C VAL A 137 -6.57 -0.41 -19.23
N ILE A 138 -5.53 -1.07 -18.72
CA ILE A 138 -4.80 -2.18 -19.33
C ILE A 138 -5.03 -3.42 -18.46
N LEU A 139 -5.71 -4.42 -19.01
CA LEU A 139 -6.03 -5.70 -18.37
C LEU A 139 -5.25 -6.83 -19.05
N GLY A 140 -5.16 -7.97 -18.38
CA GLY A 140 -4.43 -9.15 -18.87
C GLY A 140 -2.94 -8.91 -19.06
N ASN A 141 -2.41 -7.87 -18.41
CA ASN A 141 -1.04 -7.41 -18.58
C ASN A 141 -0.54 -6.90 -17.24
N GLY A 142 0.53 -7.49 -16.75
CA GLY A 142 0.99 -7.19 -15.42
C GLY A 142 2.37 -7.73 -15.18
N ILE A 143 2.73 -7.66 -13.91
CA ILE A 143 4.05 -7.97 -13.39
C ILE A 143 4.01 -9.28 -12.60
#